data_AF-A0A6J4LMX5-F1
#
_entry.id   AF-A0A6J4LMX5-F1
#
_cell.length_a   1.000
_cell.length_b   1.000
_cell.length_c   1.000
_cell.angle_alpha   90.00
_cell.angle_beta   90.00
_cell.angle_gamma   90.00
#
_symmetry.space_group_name_H-M   'P 1'
#
loop_
_entity.id
_entity.type
_entity.pdbx_description
1 polymer ?
#
loop_
_entity_poly.entity_id
_entity_poly.type
_entity_poly.pdbx_seq_one_letter_code
_entity_poly.pdbx_strand_id
1 'polypeptide(L)' 'MSLPLERVQSEALELSADERAALAHRLIASLDPESGDDPTEVELAWEKEIARRLDEYRAGTAQPVSSADVFAKARALLK' A
#
# COMPACT_ATOMS: atom_id res chain seq x y z
N MET A 1 14.27 10.92 24.31
CA MET A 1 15.24 11.85 23.68
C MET A 1 15.10 11.71 22.18
N SER A 2 14.83 12.79 21.45
CA SER A 2 14.74 12.77 19.98
C SER A 2 16.08 13.15 19.37
N LEU A 3 16.50 12.45 18.31
CA LEU A 3 17.67 12.85 17.51
C LEU A 3 17.26 13.98 16.55
N PRO A 4 18.14 14.95 16.23
CA PRO A 4 17.87 15.95 15.21
C PRO A 4 17.63 15.30 13.83
N LEU A 5 16.58 15.71 13.13
CA LEU A 5 16.18 15.13 11.83
C LEU A 5 17.30 15.23 10.80
N GLU A 6 17.97 16.38 10.76
CA GLU A 6 19.04 16.69 9.80
C GLU A 6 20.21 15.71 9.96
N ARG A 7 20.53 15.35 11.21
CA ARG A 7 21.58 14.38 11.52
C ARG A 7 21.20 12.97 11.04
N VAL A 8 19.97 12.54 11.33
CA VAL A 8 19.47 11.23 10.90
C VAL A 8 19.44 11.13 9.38
N GLN A 9 19.02 12.19 8.70
CA GLN A 9 19.02 12.27 7.24
C GLN A 9 20.43 12.19 6.67
N SER A 10 21.40 12.93 7.22
CA SER A 10 22.78 12.87 6.74
C SER A 10 23.38 11.47 6.90
N GLU A 11 23.18 10.84 8.06
CA GLU A 11 23.70 9.49 8.32
C GLU A 11 23.04 8.44 7.41
N ALA A 12 21.73 8.58 7.14
CA ALA A 12 21.01 7.68 6.24
C ALA A 12 21.49 7.79 4.78
N LEU A 13 21.96 8.96 4.34
CA LEU A 13 22.47 9.14 2.97
C LEU A 13 23.83 8.49 2.73
N GLU A 14 24.62 8.23 3.78
CA GLU A 14 25.90 7.50 3.71
C GLU A 14 25.73 5.98 3.50
N LEU A 15 24.53 5.45 3.72
CA LEU A 15 24.22 4.03 3.48
C LEU A 15 24.23 3.70 1.98
N SER A 16 24.46 2.42 1.66
CA SER A 16 24.26 1.93 0.29
C SER A 16 22.79 2.03 -0.14
N ALA A 17 22.53 1.94 -1.46
CA ALA A 17 21.17 2.03 -1.98
C ALA A 17 20.21 0.99 -1.36
N ASP A 18 20.68 -0.25 -1.18
CA ASP A 18 19.89 -1.35 -0.61
C ASP A 18 19.60 -1.12 0.88
N GLU A 19 20.59 -0.65 1.64
CA GLU A 19 20.42 -0.31 3.06
C GLU A 19 19.48 0.88 3.26
N ARG A 20 19.54 1.89 2.38
CA ARG A 20 18.57 2.99 2.37
C ARG A 20 17.17 2.51 2.06
N ALA A 21 17.00 1.61 1.10
CA ALA A 21 15.69 1.04 0.78
C ALA A 21 15.11 0.26 1.98
N ALA A 22 15.95 -0.55 2.64
CA ALA A 22 15.55 -1.28 3.84
C ALA A 22 15.19 -0.33 5.01
N LEU A 23 15.97 0.74 5.22
CA LEU A 23 15.66 1.75 6.24
C LEU A 23 14.36 2.49 5.93
N ALA A 24 14.17 2.92 4.68
CA ALA A 24 12.95 3.60 4.24
C ALA A 24 11.71 2.72 4.47
N HIS A 25 11.79 1.43 4.13
CA HIS A 25 10.70 0.48 4.37
C HIS A 25 10.33 0.38 5.86
N ARG A 26 11.32 0.26 6.75
CA ARG A 26 11.09 0.21 8.21
C ARG A 26 10.50 1.51 8.74
N LEU A 27 10.98 2.66 8.28
CA LEU A 27 10.46 3.96 8.68
C LEU A 27 9.01 4.13 8.23
N ILE A 28 8.69 3.80 6.98
CA ILE A 28 7.31 3.83 6.46
C ILE A 28 6.41 2.90 7.28
N ALA A 29 6.84 1.65 7.53
CA ALA A 29 6.09 0.70 8.34
C ALA A 29 5.91 1.15 9.81
N SER A 30 6.75 2.06 10.30
CA SER A 30 6.59 2.67 11.64
C SER A 30 5.67 3.90 11.66
N LEU A 31 5.39 4.48 10.48
CA LEU A 31 4.45 5.59 10.29
C LEU A 31 3.02 5.08 10.14
N ASP A 32 2.87 3.87 9.63
CA ASP A 32 1.67 3.10 9.92
C ASP A 32 1.62 3.08 11.45
N PRO A 33 0.61 3.70 12.09
CA PRO A 33 0.40 3.44 13.50
C PRO A 33 0.39 1.91 13.66
N GLU A 34 0.55 1.35 14.87
CA GLU A 34 -0.23 0.15 15.10
C GLU A 34 -1.66 0.60 14.83
N SER A 35 -2.13 0.43 13.59
CA SER A 35 -3.42 0.88 13.15
C SER A 35 -4.31 0.15 14.11
N GLY A 36 -4.92 0.92 15.02
CA GLY A 36 -5.81 0.38 16.04
C GLY A 36 -6.98 -0.39 15.44
N ASP A 37 -7.08 -0.40 14.11
CA ASP A 37 -7.81 -1.34 13.30
C ASP A 37 -7.27 -2.74 13.58
N ASP A 38 -8.02 -3.47 14.41
CA ASP A 38 -7.84 -4.91 14.59
C ASP A 38 -7.75 -5.56 13.19
N PRO A 39 -6.70 -6.37 12.90
CA PRO A 39 -6.62 -7.12 11.65
C PRO A 39 -7.91 -7.87 11.31
N THR A 40 -8.66 -8.29 12.33
CA THR A 40 -9.99 -8.88 12.21
C THR A 40 -11.02 -7.90 11.66
N GLU A 41 -11.04 -6.64 12.12
CA GLU A 41 -11.94 -5.60 11.62
C GLU A 41 -11.63 -5.24 10.17
N VAL A 42 -10.34 -5.19 9.82
CA VAL A 42 -9.90 -4.99 8.43
C VAL A 42 -10.38 -6.13 7.54
N GLU A 43 -10.20 -7.38 7.97
CA GLU A 43 -10.67 -8.56 7.21
C GLU A 43 -12.19 -8.55 7.03
N LEU A 44 -12.95 -8.27 8.09
CA LEU A 44 -14.42 -8.17 8.03
C LEU A 44 -14.88 -7.04 7.08
N ALA A 45 -14.18 -5.90 7.07
CA ALA A 45 -14.47 -4.82 6.14
C ALA A 45 -14.21 -5.24 4.68
N TRP A 46 -13.13 -6.01 4.43
CA TRP A 46 -12.83 -6.58 3.12
C TRP A 46 -13.86 -7.61 2.69
N GLU A 47 -14.25 -8.54 3.55
CA GLU A 47 -15.30 -9.53 3.25
C GLU A 47 -16.60 -8.85 2.83
N LYS A 48 -17.03 -7.82 3.57
CA LYS A 48 -18.22 -7.04 3.28
C LYS A 48 -18.13 -6.34 1.91
N GLU A 49 -16.97 -5.75 1.60
CA GLU A 49 -16.74 -5.07 0.34
C GLU A 49 -16.71 -6.05 -0.85
N ILE A 50 -16.10 -7.22 -0.69
CA ILE A 50 -16.07 -8.27 -1.70
C ILE A 50 -17.49 -8.75 -2.01
N ALA A 51 -18.30 -9.02 -0.97
CA ALA A 51 -19.69 -9.42 -1.14
C ALA A 51 -20.50 -8.35 -1.91
N ARG A 52 -20.38 -7.07 -1.50
CA ARG A 52 -21.05 -5.95 -2.17
C ARG A 52 -20.67 -5.85 -3.65
N ARG A 53 -19.38 -5.91 -3.98
CA ARG A 53 -18.91 -5.84 -5.38
C ARG A 53 -19.37 -7.01 -6.22
N LEU A 54 -19.39 -8.21 -5.64
CA LEU A 54 -19.86 -9.41 -6.34
C LEU A 54 -21.36 -9.31 -6.67
N ASP A 55 -22.16 -8.78 -5.75
CA ASP A 55 -23.59 -8.58 -5.97
C ASP A 55 -23.86 -7.50 -7.02
N GLU A 56 -23.14 -6.38 -7.01
CA GLU A 56 -23.22 -5.35 -8.06
C GLU A 56 -22.82 -5.90 -9.44
N TYR A 57 -21.79 -6.74 -9.49
CA TYR A 57 -21.38 -7.41 -10.72
C TYR A 57 -22.47 -8.36 -11.24
N ARG A 58 -23.04 -9.19 -10.35
CA ARG A 58 -24.13 -10.11 -10.71
C ARG A 58 -25.40 -9.39 -11.12
N ALA A 59 -25.70 -8.25 -10.50
CA ALA A 59 -26.83 -7.39 -10.83
C ALA A 59 -26.63 -6.59 -12.12
N GLY A 60 -25.40 -6.56 -12.68
CA GLY A 60 -25.07 -5.76 -13.86
C GLY A 60 -25.01 -4.26 -13.60
N THR A 61 -24.96 -3.83 -12.34
CA THR A 61 -24.84 -2.42 -11.96
C THR A 61 -23.39 -1.97 -11.86
N ALA A 62 -22.45 -2.91 -11.75
CA ALA A 62 -21.03 -2.62 -11.83
C ALA A 62 -20.62 -2.20 -13.25
N GLN A 63 -19.62 -1.32 -13.35
CA GLN A 63 -18.95 -0.99 -14.61
C GLN A 63 -17.61 -1.74 -14.70
N PRO A 64 -17.57 -2.94 -15.31
CA PRO A 64 -16.33 -3.70 -15.42
C PRO A 64 -15.38 -3.05 -16.43
N VAL A 65 -14.07 -3.18 -16.17
CA VAL A 65 -13.01 -2.84 -17.12
C VAL A 65 -12.46 -4.13 -17.70
N SER A 66 -12.15 -4.15 -19.01
CA SER A 66 -11.59 -5.35 -19.63
C SER A 66 -10.22 -5.68 -19.04
N SER A 67 -9.92 -6.97 -18.87
CA SER A 67 -8.62 -7.39 -18.36
C SER A 67 -7.48 -6.94 -19.29
N ALA A 68 -7.72 -6.91 -20.60
CA ALA A 68 -6.77 -6.41 -21.59
C ALA A 68 -6.36 -4.96 -21.33
N ASP A 69 -7.34 -4.08 -21.06
CA ASP A 69 -7.08 -2.66 -20.77
C ASP A 69 -6.32 -2.49 -19.44
N VAL A 70 -6.70 -3.25 -18.41
CA VAL A 70 -6.01 -3.24 -17.12
C VAL A 70 -4.54 -3.64 -17.28
N PHE A 71 -4.25 -4.73 -17.98
CA PHE A 71 -2.88 -5.19 -18.19
C PHE A 71 -2.08 -4.25 -19.10
N ALA A 72 -2.70 -3.65 -20.12
CA ALA A 72 -2.06 -2.65 -20.96
C ALA A 72 -1.62 -1.43 -20.14
N LYS A 73 -2.51 -0.92 -19.28
CA LYS A 73 -2.22 0.21 -18.39
C LYS A 73 -1.11 -0.12 -17.38
N ALA A 74 -1.15 -1.30 -16.75
CA ALA A 74 -0.13 -1.71 -15.78
C ALA A 74 1.26 -1.79 -16.42
N ARG A 75 1.38 -2.35 -17.63
CA ARG A 75 2.65 -2.40 -18.37
C ARG A 75 3.17 -1.03 -18.77
N ALA A 76 2.29 -0.09 -19.07
CA ALA A 76 2.69 1.28 -19.40
C ALA A 76 3.30 2.03 -18.21
N LEU A 77 2.89 1.71 -16.97
CA LEU A 77 3.43 2.31 -15.74
C LEU A 77 4.82 1.80 -15.34
N LEU A 78 5.28 0.69 -15.95
CA LEU A 78 6.59 0.08 -15.68
C LEU A 78 7.69 0.55 -16.66
N LYS A 79 7.39 1.52 -17.52
CA LYS A 79 8.34 2.15 -18.45
C LYS A 79 8.74 3.53 -17.93
#